data_AF-A0A7I0HWV5-F1
#
_entry.id   AF-A0A7I0HWV5-F1
#
_cell.length_a   1.000
_cell.length_b   1.000
_cell.length_c   1.000
_cell.angle_alpha   90.00
_cell.angle_beta   90.00
_cell.angle_gamma   90.00
#
_symmetry.space_group_name_H-M   'P 1'
#
loop_
_entity.id
_entity.type
_entity.pdbx_description
1 polymer ?
#
loop_
_entity_poly.entity_id
_entity_poly.type
_entity_poly.pdbx_seq_one_letter_code
_entity_poly.pdbx_strand_id
1 'polypeptide(L)'
;MPENHKKNFRFRYLIDKEFQLKFLAHYSLLFISGVIVTLLSLYWLNQSKYDGGAVFRLRQDAQTVYWKVENEDAAPGEAKEKFVPREIYLPNYDHKLDRYEIQKDAVVTLSVLYLFLITVFSIFKSHKMAGPVFSIKRSLQRMASGEPIETIRIRKGDEFQELVEVLNEVIQKRMNDQSKKST
;
A
#
# COMPACT_ATOMS: atom_id res chain seq x y z
N MET A 1 40.98 27.16 -25.41
CA MET A 1 39.58 27.33 -24.98
C MET A 1 38.98 25.94 -24.81
N PRO A 2 38.63 25.47 -23.59
CA PRO A 2 37.97 24.18 -23.45
C PRO A 2 36.44 24.34 -23.59
N GLU A 3 35.90 23.66 -24.61
CA GLU A 3 34.46 23.48 -24.88
C GLU A 3 33.79 22.79 -23.68
N ASN A 4 32.85 23.50 -23.05
CA ASN A 4 32.08 23.02 -21.90
C ASN A 4 30.82 22.29 -22.40
N HIS A 5 30.93 20.99 -22.64
CA HIS A 5 29.77 20.14 -22.92
C HIS A 5 28.96 19.90 -21.65
N LYS A 6 28.12 20.87 -21.27
CA LYS A 6 27.02 20.65 -20.31
C LYS A 6 25.99 19.72 -20.94
N LYS A 7 26.10 18.41 -20.66
CA LYS A 7 25.04 17.44 -20.92
C LYS A 7 23.85 17.77 -20.02
N ASN A 8 22.88 18.49 -20.57
CA ASN A 8 21.60 18.72 -19.92
C ASN A 8 20.84 17.40 -19.85
N PHE A 9 20.83 16.75 -18.68
CA PHE A 9 19.99 15.59 -18.38
C PHE A 9 18.53 16.05 -18.34
N ARG A 10 17.85 16.00 -19.49
CA ARG A 10 16.42 16.32 -19.57
C ARG A 10 15.63 15.13 -19.03
N PHE A 11 15.41 15.10 -17.71
CA PHE A 11 14.42 14.21 -17.08
C PHE A 11 13.01 14.62 -17.50
N ARG A 12 12.60 14.28 -18.73
CA ARG A 12 11.24 14.53 -19.23
C ARG A 12 10.43 13.24 -19.17
N TYR A 13 10.25 12.72 -17.95
CA TYR A 13 9.44 11.52 -17.71
C TYR A 13 7.92 11.80 -17.77
N LEU A 14 7.53 13.07 -17.61
CA LEU A 14 6.16 13.56 -17.77
C LEU A 14 5.89 13.90 -19.24
N ILE A 15 5.54 12.89 -20.05
CA ILE A 15 5.17 13.07 -21.47
C ILE A 15 3.68 13.43 -21.59
N ASP A 16 2.82 12.83 -20.77
CA ASP A 16 1.37 13.11 -20.73
C ASP A 16 0.91 13.30 -19.28
N LYS A 17 0.93 14.55 -18.82
CA LYS A 17 0.65 14.89 -17.41
C LYS A 17 -0.79 14.56 -17.02
N GLU A 18 -1.75 14.71 -17.92
CA GLU A 18 -3.16 14.51 -17.59
C GLU A 18 -3.48 13.04 -17.35
N PHE A 19 -2.98 12.15 -18.22
CA PHE A 19 -3.17 10.72 -18.04
C PHE A 19 -2.44 10.20 -16.80
N GLN A 20 -1.17 10.59 -16.62
CA GLN A 20 -0.36 10.15 -15.48
C GLN A 20 -0.88 10.67 -14.14
N LEU A 21 -1.35 11.92 -14.08
CA LEU A 21 -1.95 12.49 -12.86
C LEU A 21 -3.28 11.84 -12.52
N LYS A 22 -4.15 11.59 -13.52
CA LYS A 22 -5.39 10.84 -13.29
C LYS A 22 -5.07 9.46 -12.75
N PHE A 23 -4.15 8.73 -13.37
CA PHE A 23 -3.76 7.40 -12.91
C PHE A 23 -3.23 7.44 -11.48
N LEU A 24 -2.23 8.29 -11.20
CA LEU A 24 -1.65 8.46 -9.88
C LEU A 24 -2.71 8.83 -8.83
N ALA A 25 -3.62 9.75 -9.14
CA ALA A 25 -4.68 10.17 -8.22
C ALA A 25 -5.59 9.00 -7.82
N HIS A 26 -5.99 8.13 -8.76
CA HIS A 26 -6.85 6.98 -8.45
C HIS A 26 -6.15 5.98 -7.51
N TYR A 27 -4.88 5.63 -7.79
CA TYR A 27 -4.14 4.68 -6.93
C TYR A 27 -3.78 5.26 -5.57
N SER A 28 -3.38 6.53 -5.52
CA SER A 28 -3.10 7.21 -4.26
C SER A 28 -4.37 7.36 -3.41
N LEU A 29 -5.51 7.70 -4.02
CA LEU A 29 -6.79 7.80 -3.31
C LEU A 29 -7.22 6.45 -2.71
N LEU A 30 -7.09 5.38 -3.49
CA LEU A 30 -7.39 4.01 -3.03
C LEU A 30 -6.49 3.60 -1.86
N PHE A 31 -5.20 3.97 -1.91
CA PHE A 31 -4.28 3.66 -0.82
C PHE A 31 -4.59 4.49 0.43
N ILE A 32 -4.79 5.80 0.27
CA ILE A 32 -5.11 6.72 1.38
C ILE A 32 -6.40 6.28 2.08
N SER A 33 -7.43 5.86 1.34
CA SER A 33 -8.67 5.36 1.95
C SER A 33 -8.43 4.11 2.79
N GLY A 34 -7.60 3.17 2.32
CA GLY A 34 -7.19 1.99 3.09
C GLY A 34 -6.44 2.33 4.38
N VAL A 35 -5.54 3.32 4.33
CA VAL A 35 -4.82 3.82 5.53
C VAL A 35 -5.79 4.46 6.52
N ILE A 36 -6.72 5.29 6.05
CA ILE A 36 -7.76 5.90 6.89
C ILE A 36 -8.60 4.82 7.58
N VAL A 37 -9.08 3.83 6.83
CA VAL A 37 -9.85 2.70 7.40
C VAL A 37 -9.05 1.96 8.46
N THR A 38 -7.76 1.72 8.22
CA THR A 38 -6.86 1.05 9.17
C THR A 38 -6.68 1.87 10.45
N LEU A 39 -6.44 3.17 10.34
CA LEU A 39 -6.29 4.07 11.49
C LEU A 39 -7.58 4.20 12.29
N LEU A 40 -8.73 4.28 11.61
CA LEU A 40 -10.04 4.28 12.26
C LEU A 40 -10.31 2.97 12.99
N SER A 41 -9.95 1.83 12.40
CA SER A 41 -10.05 0.53 13.05
C SER A 41 -9.18 0.46 14.31
N LEU A 42 -7.92 0.93 14.24
CA LEU A 42 -7.04 1.00 15.39
C LEU A 42 -7.57 1.93 16.48
N TYR A 43 -8.10 3.09 16.10
CA TYR A 43 -8.71 4.03 17.03
C TYR A 43 -9.95 3.41 17.72
N TRP A 44 -10.82 2.75 16.97
CA TRP A 44 -11.99 2.05 17.50
C TRP A 44 -11.61 0.90 18.44
N LEU A 45 -10.60 0.09 18.07
CA LEU A 45 -10.07 -0.95 18.94
C LEU A 45 -9.45 -0.37 20.21
N ASN A 46 -8.79 0.80 20.13
CA ASN A 46 -8.25 1.45 21.30
C ASN A 46 -9.37 1.91 22.25
N GLN A 47 -10.40 2.58 21.72
CA GLN A 47 -11.56 3.00 22.52
C GLN A 47 -12.30 1.81 23.14
N SER A 48 -12.48 0.73 22.38
CA SER A 48 -13.16 -0.49 22.86
C SER A 48 -12.41 -1.19 24.01
N LYS A 49 -11.09 -0.98 24.17
CA LYS A 49 -10.35 -1.46 25.35
C LYS A 49 -10.79 -0.75 26.62
N TYR A 50 -11.09 0.55 26.53
CA TYR A 50 -11.49 1.38 27.67
C TYR A 50 -12.96 1.17 28.03
N ASP A 51 -13.83 0.87 27.06
CA ASP A 51 -15.28 0.65 27.29
C ASP A 51 -15.68 -0.75 27.77
N GLY A 52 -14.75 -1.71 27.83
CA GLY A 52 -14.95 -2.96 28.57
C GLY A 52 -14.76 -4.25 27.77
N GLY A 53 -13.64 -4.92 28.04
CA GLY A 53 -13.61 -6.39 28.05
C GLY A 53 -13.10 -7.12 26.80
N ALA A 54 -12.71 -6.44 25.73
CA ALA A 54 -12.39 -7.17 24.49
C ALA A 54 -11.01 -7.88 24.47
N VAL A 55 -9.96 -7.39 25.18
CA VAL A 55 -8.59 -7.90 24.93
C VAL A 55 -7.69 -7.93 26.18
N PHE A 56 -8.08 -8.67 27.23
CA PHE A 56 -7.29 -8.93 28.46
C PHE A 56 -7.14 -7.74 29.42
N ARG A 57 -7.82 -7.80 30.57
CA ARG A 57 -7.38 -7.09 31.78
C ARG A 57 -6.31 -7.97 32.43
N LEU A 58 -5.10 -7.43 32.66
CA LEU A 58 -4.19 -8.06 33.62
C LEU A 58 -4.91 -8.09 34.97
N ARG A 59 -4.93 -9.25 35.66
CA ARG A 59 -5.40 -9.34 37.06
C ARG A 59 -4.72 -8.24 37.87
N GLN A 60 -5.50 -7.32 38.43
CA GLN A 60 -5.00 -6.29 39.36
C GLN A 60 -5.26 -6.67 40.82
N ASP A 61 -6.00 -7.74 41.06
CA ASP A 61 -6.21 -8.31 42.37
C ASP A 61 -4.98 -9.09 42.85
N ALA A 62 -4.79 -9.07 44.17
CA ALA A 62 -3.65 -9.72 44.80
C ALA A 62 -3.65 -11.22 44.53
N GLN A 63 -2.49 -11.74 44.13
CA GLN A 63 -2.28 -13.18 44.03
C GLN A 63 -1.82 -13.70 45.40
N THR A 64 -2.57 -14.63 45.99
CA THR A 64 -2.13 -15.33 47.20
C THR A 64 -1.09 -16.38 46.84
N VAL A 65 0.11 -16.25 47.40
CA VAL A 65 1.19 -17.25 47.30
C VAL A 65 1.57 -17.75 48.68
N TYR A 66 1.87 -19.05 48.78
CA TYR A 66 2.23 -19.70 50.03
C TYR A 66 3.75 -19.80 50.15
N TRP A 67 4.31 -19.12 51.15
CA TRP A 67 5.75 -19.15 51.42
C TRP A 67 6.05 -20.13 52.54
N LYS A 68 7.10 -20.94 52.35
CA LYS A 68 7.59 -21.89 53.36
C LYS A 68 8.41 -21.12 54.40
N VAL A 69 7.95 -21.11 55.65
CA VAL A 69 8.62 -20.47 56.78
C VAL A 69 8.95 -21.53 57.83
N GLU A 70 10.14 -21.44 58.43
CA GLU A 70 10.52 -22.32 59.53
C GLU A 70 9.77 -21.92 60.79
N ASN A 71 9.12 -22.89 61.43
CA ASN A 71 8.28 -22.71 62.59
C ASN A 71 9.13 -22.89 63.85
N GLU A 72 9.72 -21.80 64.34
CA GLU A 72 10.62 -21.81 65.50
C GLU A 72 9.92 -22.23 66.81
N ASP A 73 8.59 -22.06 66.89
CA ASP A 73 7.77 -22.39 68.07
C ASP A 73 7.13 -23.80 68.00
N ALA A 74 7.56 -24.66 67.07
CA ALA A 74 6.96 -25.98 66.87
C ALA A 74 7.20 -26.93 68.07
N ALA A 75 6.13 -27.48 68.64
CA ALA A 75 6.21 -28.45 69.73
C ALA A 75 6.84 -29.79 69.26
N PRO A 76 7.38 -30.63 70.16
CA PRO A 76 8.00 -31.90 69.77
C PRO A 76 7.01 -32.83 69.07
N GLY A 77 7.18 -33.05 67.76
CA GLY A 77 6.30 -33.86 66.91
C GLY A 77 5.52 -33.07 65.87
N GLU A 78 5.54 -31.74 65.92
CA GLU A 78 4.94 -30.88 64.89
C GLU A 78 5.92 -30.58 63.75
N ALA A 79 5.37 -30.38 62.56
CA ALA A 79 6.16 -30.02 61.39
C ALA A 79 6.83 -28.66 61.60
N LYS A 80 8.16 -28.63 61.51
CA LYS A 80 8.98 -27.40 61.58
C LYS A 80 8.77 -26.44 60.41
N GLU A 81 7.87 -26.75 59.48
CA GLU A 81 7.66 -26.00 58.26
C GLU A 81 6.19 -25.58 58.16
N LYS A 82 5.95 -24.27 58.05
CA LYS A 82 4.60 -23.69 57.92
C LYS A 82 4.50 -22.89 56.63
N PHE A 83 3.46 -23.16 55.85
CA PHE A 83 3.14 -22.39 54.65
C PHE A 83 2.23 -21.22 55.01
N VAL A 84 2.71 -19.99 54.82
CA VAL A 84 1.96 -18.78 55.18
C VAL A 84 1.47 -18.08 53.90
N PRO A 85 0.16 -17.75 53.79
CA PRO A 85 -0.35 -17.00 52.65
C PRO A 85 0.19 -15.56 52.68
N ARG A 86 0.72 -15.09 51.55
CA ARG A 86 1.12 -13.71 51.30
C ARG A 86 0.43 -13.21 50.04
N GLU A 87 -0.12 -12.01 50.12
CA GLU A 87 -0.69 -11.30 48.99
C GLU A 87 0.42 -10.57 48.23
N ILE A 88 0.64 -10.92 46.96
CA ILE A 88 1.55 -10.20 46.08
C ILE A 88 0.73 -9.47 45.03
N TYR A 89 0.94 -8.17 44.91
CA TYR A 89 0.43 -7.36 43.81
C TYR A 89 1.40 -7.45 42.65
N LEU A 90 0.88 -7.62 41.43
CA LEU A 90 1.74 -7.42 40.26
C LEU A 90 2.28 -5.98 40.28
N PRO A 91 3.55 -5.75 39.92
CA PRO A 91 4.09 -4.40 39.79
C PRO A 91 3.16 -3.57 38.93
N ASN A 92 2.88 -2.33 39.35
CA ASN A 92 2.07 -1.43 38.54
C ASN A 92 2.88 -1.06 37.29
N TYR A 93 2.70 -1.84 36.22
CA TYR A 93 3.33 -1.58 34.95
C TYR A 93 2.68 -0.32 34.38
N ASP A 94 3.28 0.83 34.66
CA ASP A 94 2.95 2.08 34.02
C ASP A 94 3.27 1.92 32.52
N HIS A 95 2.24 1.61 31.74
CA HIS A 95 2.30 1.55 30.29
C HIS A 95 2.40 2.98 29.73
N LYS A 96 3.44 3.75 30.13
CA LYS A 96 3.75 5.09 29.60
C LYS A 96 3.84 5.11 28.07
N LEU A 97 3.98 3.94 27.45
CA LEU A 97 3.84 3.70 26.04
C LEU A 97 2.50 3.00 25.79
N ASP A 98 1.46 3.76 25.46
CA ASP A 98 0.20 3.19 24.98
C ASP A 98 0.50 2.43 23.68
N ARG A 99 0.10 1.15 23.63
CA ARG A 99 0.32 0.29 22.45
C ARG A 99 -0.30 0.90 21.20
N TYR A 100 -1.38 1.66 21.35
CA TYR A 100 -1.98 2.45 20.27
C TYR A 100 -0.99 3.48 19.72
N GLU A 101 -0.20 4.14 20.57
CA GLU A 101 0.79 5.11 20.11
C GLU A 101 1.96 4.47 19.36
N ILE A 102 2.43 3.31 19.81
CA ILE A 102 3.47 2.59 19.06
C ILE A 102 2.92 2.11 17.71
N GLN A 103 1.69 1.58 17.69
CA GLN A 103 1.08 1.03 16.48
C GLN A 103 0.70 2.12 15.47
N LYS A 104 0.13 3.26 15.91
CA LYS A 104 -0.24 4.37 15.02
C LYS A 104 0.99 4.90 14.28
N ASP A 105 2.11 5.09 14.99
CA ASP A 105 3.33 5.67 14.43
C ASP A 105 3.98 4.72 13.42
N ALA A 106 3.98 3.41 13.72
CA ALA A 106 4.43 2.38 12.79
C ALA A 106 3.57 2.33 11.52
N VAL A 107 2.23 2.37 11.66
CA VAL A 107 1.31 2.37 10.52
C VAL A 107 1.49 3.61 9.67
N VAL A 108 1.59 4.81 10.26
CA VAL A 108 1.81 6.05 9.52
C VAL A 108 3.14 6.02 8.77
N THR A 109 4.22 5.62 9.44
CA THR A 109 5.55 5.57 8.83
C THR A 109 5.59 4.59 7.65
N LEU A 110 5.04 3.39 7.83
CA LEU A 110 4.95 2.37 6.77
C LEU A 110 4.04 2.85 5.63
N SER A 111 2.94 3.53 5.94
CA SER A 111 2.00 4.08 4.95
C SER A 111 2.66 5.14 4.07
N VAL A 112 3.46 6.04 4.65
CA VAL A 112 4.22 7.04 3.89
C VAL A 112 5.23 6.37 2.96
N LEU A 113 5.95 5.36 3.44
CA LEU A 113 6.87 4.57 2.62
C LEU A 113 6.14 3.88 1.44
N TYR A 114 4.99 3.26 1.70
CA TYR A 114 4.19 2.62 0.66
C TYR A 114 3.61 3.64 -0.33
N LEU A 115 3.14 4.80 0.11
CA LEU A 115 2.68 5.88 -0.77
C LEU A 115 3.79 6.33 -1.72
N PHE A 116 5.01 6.46 -1.20
CA PHE A 116 6.17 6.77 -2.04
C PHE A 116 6.41 5.68 -3.09
N LEU A 117 6.42 4.41 -2.69
CA LEU A 117 6.61 3.27 -3.62
C LEU A 117 5.50 3.21 -4.68
N ILE A 118 4.23 3.37 -4.29
CA ILE A 118 3.09 3.39 -5.20
C ILE A 118 3.19 4.56 -6.17
N THR A 119 3.62 5.74 -5.70
CA THR A 119 3.82 6.91 -6.56
C THR A 119 4.86 6.63 -7.62
N VAL A 120 6.02 6.11 -7.21
CA VAL A 120 7.11 5.72 -8.12
C VAL A 120 6.60 4.70 -9.14
N PHE A 121 6.00 3.60 -8.66
CA PHE A 121 5.46 2.55 -9.52
C PHE A 121 4.39 3.05 -10.50
N SER A 122 3.47 3.90 -10.03
CA SER A 122 2.38 4.47 -10.84
C SER A 122 2.92 5.35 -11.97
N ILE A 123 3.96 6.15 -11.70
CA ILE A 123 4.63 6.96 -12.73
C ILE A 123 5.25 6.06 -13.80
N PHE A 124 5.97 5.00 -13.39
CA PHE A 124 6.58 4.06 -14.33
C PHE A 124 5.55 3.30 -15.18
N LYS A 125 4.48 2.79 -14.56
CA LYS A 125 3.43 2.05 -15.29
C LYS A 125 2.60 2.94 -16.20
N SER A 126 2.20 4.12 -15.72
CA SER A 126 1.42 5.06 -16.54
C SER A 126 2.17 5.54 -17.79
N HIS A 127 3.51 5.63 -17.73
CA HIS A 127 4.32 5.94 -18.90
C HIS A 127 4.19 4.89 -20.02
N LYS A 128 4.12 3.60 -19.67
CA LYS A 128 3.93 2.50 -20.64
C LYS A 128 2.54 2.47 -21.27
N MET A 129 1.57 3.20 -20.71
CA MET A 129 0.21 3.30 -21.23
C MET A 129 0.01 4.54 -22.08
N ALA A 130 0.50 5.71 -21.62
CA ALA A 130 0.24 6.99 -22.28
C ALA A 130 0.81 7.06 -23.71
N GLY A 131 2.01 6.50 -23.94
CA GLY A 131 2.65 6.47 -25.26
C GLY A 131 1.79 5.77 -26.33
N PRO A 132 1.44 4.48 -26.14
CA PRO A 132 0.55 3.75 -27.04
C PRO A 132 -0.80 4.43 -27.26
N VAL A 133 -1.45 4.91 -26.19
CA VAL A 133 -2.76 5.57 -26.28
C VAL A 133 -2.69 6.80 -27.18
N PHE A 134 -1.66 7.63 -27.01
CA PHE A 134 -1.44 8.79 -27.89
C PHE A 134 -1.20 8.36 -29.34
N SER A 135 -0.40 7.32 -29.56
CA SER A 135 -0.13 6.79 -30.90
C SER A 135 -1.40 6.28 -31.59
N ILE A 136 -2.19 5.48 -30.88
CA ILE A 136 -3.47 4.93 -31.38
C ILE A 136 -4.42 6.08 -31.72
N LYS A 137 -4.61 7.04 -30.80
CA LYS A 137 -5.47 8.21 -31.01
C LYS A 137 -5.05 8.98 -32.25
N ARG A 138 -3.76 9.27 -32.41
CA ARG A 138 -3.24 10.01 -33.56
C ARG A 138 -3.46 9.26 -34.88
N SER A 139 -3.19 7.95 -34.92
CA SER A 139 -3.43 7.14 -36.11
C SER A 139 -4.90 7.11 -36.50
N LEU A 140 -5.81 6.93 -35.54
CA LEU A 140 -7.25 6.95 -35.80
C LEU A 140 -7.74 8.32 -36.28
N GLN A 141 -7.20 9.41 -35.74
CA GLN A 141 -7.53 10.76 -36.20
C GLN A 141 -7.09 11.02 -37.65
N ARG A 142 -5.89 10.58 -38.04
CA ARG A 142 -5.40 10.68 -39.43
C ARG A 142 -6.30 9.90 -40.40
N MET A 143 -6.73 8.70 -40.01
CA MET A 143 -7.67 7.91 -40.83
C MET A 143 -9.03 8.62 -40.94
N ALA A 144 -9.53 9.20 -39.85
CA ALA A 144 -10.79 9.94 -39.84
C ALA A 144 -10.73 11.21 -40.71
N SER A 145 -9.56 11.84 -40.87
CA SER A 145 -9.37 12.99 -41.76
C SER A 145 -9.13 12.60 -43.23
N GLY A 146 -9.19 11.31 -43.57
CA GLY A 146 -9.00 10.83 -44.94
C GLY A 146 -7.53 10.78 -45.39
N GLU A 147 -6.58 10.85 -44.47
CA GLU A 147 -5.16 10.61 -44.79
C GLU A 147 -4.93 9.13 -45.16
N PRO A 148 -3.84 8.81 -45.89
CA PRO A 148 -3.47 7.43 -46.20
C PRO A 148 -3.44 6.56 -44.94
N ILE A 149 -4.13 5.42 -45.01
CA ILE A 149 -4.25 4.50 -43.90
C ILE A 149 -2.93 3.75 -43.71
N GLU A 150 -2.27 3.98 -42.58
CA GLU A 150 -1.03 3.30 -42.18
C GLU A 150 -1.31 2.31 -41.03
N THR A 151 -0.54 1.22 -40.96
CA THR A 151 -0.62 0.27 -39.84
C THR A 151 -0.21 0.95 -38.52
N ILE A 152 -1.03 0.80 -37.49
CA ILE A 152 -0.76 1.30 -36.14
C ILE A 152 0.36 0.44 -35.53
N ARG A 153 1.42 1.06 -35.01
CA ARG A 153 2.53 0.35 -34.36
C ARG A 153 2.86 0.99 -33.02
N ILE A 154 3.05 0.16 -32.00
CA ILE A 154 3.49 0.56 -30.66
C ILE A 154 4.73 -0.26 -30.25
N ARG A 155 5.44 0.15 -29.19
CA ARG A 155 6.70 -0.50 -28.80
C ARG A 155 6.40 -1.84 -28.13
N LYS A 156 7.21 -2.89 -28.37
CA LYS A 156 7.00 -4.26 -27.86
C LYS A 156 6.81 -4.41 -26.34
N GLY A 157 7.28 -3.45 -25.54
CA GLY A 157 7.19 -3.48 -24.07
C GLY A 157 6.13 -2.55 -23.47
N ASP A 158 5.32 -1.94 -24.32
CA ASP A 158 4.23 -1.05 -23.92
C ASP A 158 2.90 -1.81 -23.86
N GLU A 159 1.93 -1.25 -23.13
CA GLU A 159 0.58 -1.82 -22.99
C GLU A 159 -0.22 -1.70 -24.30
N PHE A 160 -1.32 -2.44 -24.43
CA PHE A 160 -2.27 -2.40 -25.57
C PHE A 160 -1.79 -3.05 -26.89
N GLN A 161 -0.83 -4.00 -26.86
CA GLN A 161 -0.39 -4.73 -28.07
C GLN A 161 -1.56 -5.42 -28.78
N GLU A 162 -2.37 -6.16 -28.02
CA GLU A 162 -3.53 -6.90 -28.54
C GLU A 162 -4.57 -5.96 -29.16
N LEU A 163 -4.80 -4.80 -28.54
CA LEU A 163 -5.69 -3.78 -29.10
C LEU A 163 -5.19 -3.28 -30.46
N VAL A 164 -3.89 -3.03 -30.57
CA VAL A 164 -3.27 -2.57 -31.84
C VAL A 164 -3.33 -3.65 -32.91
N GLU A 165 -3.14 -4.92 -32.54
CA GLU A 165 -3.27 -6.06 -33.45
C GLU A 165 -4.69 -6.15 -34.03
N VAL A 166 -5.70 -6.14 -33.17
CA VAL A 166 -7.12 -6.17 -33.58
C VAL A 166 -7.47 -4.94 -34.45
N LEU A 167 -7.00 -3.74 -34.08
CA LEU A 167 -7.22 -2.54 -34.89
C LEU A 167 -6.63 -2.68 -36.29
N ASN A 168 -5.41 -3.20 -36.40
CA ASN A 168 -4.76 -3.42 -37.69
C ASN A 168 -5.48 -4.47 -38.53
N GLU A 169 -5.98 -5.54 -37.92
CA GLU A 169 -6.76 -6.56 -38.62
C GLU A 169 -8.04 -5.95 -39.23
N VAL A 170 -8.78 -5.16 -38.44
CA VAL A 170 -9.99 -4.48 -38.89
C VAL A 170 -9.67 -3.52 -40.04
N ILE A 171 -8.59 -2.75 -39.91
CA ILE A 171 -8.12 -1.82 -40.95
C ILE A 171 -7.82 -2.57 -42.25
N GLN A 172 -7.03 -3.64 -42.19
CA GLN A 172 -6.66 -4.42 -43.36
C GLN A 172 -7.88 -5.04 -44.05
N LYS A 173 -8.81 -5.60 -43.27
CA LYS A 173 -10.04 -6.19 -43.81
C LYS A 173 -10.88 -5.14 -44.55
N ARG A 174 -11.04 -3.95 -43.97
CA ARG A 174 -11.78 -2.84 -44.60
C ARG A 174 -11.11 -2.35 -45.88
N MET A 175 -9.78 -2.25 -45.89
CA MET A 175 -9.02 -1.85 -47.08
C MET A 175 -9.16 -2.88 -48.21
N ASN A 176 -9.08 -4.17 -47.90
CA ASN A 176 -9.26 -5.26 -48.86
C ASN A 176 -10.70 -5.32 -49.41
N ASP A 177 -11.71 -5.01 -48.59
CA ASP A 177 -13.10 -4.94 -49.05
C ASP A 177 -13.34 -3.75 -50.00
N GLN A 178 -12.65 -2.63 -49.81
CA GLN A 178 -12.74 -1.48 -50.71
C GLN A 178 -12.04 -1.74 -52.05
N SER A 179 -10.88 -2.40 -52.07
CA SER A 179 -10.18 -2.73 -53.32
C SER A 179 -10.96 -3.74 -54.18
N LYS A 180 -11.66 -4.70 -53.55
CA LYS A 180 -12.55 -5.64 -54.26
C LYS A 180 -13.78 -4.98 -54.87
N LYS A 181 -14.24 -3.83 -54.35
CA LYS A 181 -15.40 -3.10 -54.89
C LYS A 181 -15.05 -2.15 -56.03
N SER A 182 -13.78 -1.78 -56.19
CA SER A 182 -13.31 -0.92 -57.28
C SER A 182 -12.75 -1.69 -58.48
N THR A 183 -12.77 -3.03 -58.43
CA THR A 183 -12.38 -3.93 -59.52
C THR A 183 -13.64 -4.58 -60.08
#